data_AF-A0A662R1B3-F1
#
_entry.id   AF-A0A662R1B3-F1
#
_cell.length_a   1.000
_cell.length_b   1.000
_cell.length_c   1.000
_cell.angle_alpha   90.00
_cell.angle_beta   90.00
_cell.angle_gamma   90.00
#
_symmetry.space_group_name_H-M   'P 1'
#
loop_
_entity.id
_entity.type
_entity.pdbx_description
1 polymer ?
#
loop_
_entity_poly.entity_id
_entity_poly.type
_entity_poly.pdbx_seq_one_letter_code
_entity_poly.pdbx_strand_id
1 'polypeptide(L)'
;MKYSDVNFRYFKKNRYSIAVLLPLVPDAKVVNEPRNGIMLYSFSTPQKEYVYKEVDEHRKKLNAIWVAGGPHPSARPQEVLEHFDYV
;
A
#
# COMPACT_ATOMS: atom_id res chain seq x y z
N MET A 1 2.75 16.65 15.36
CA MET A 1 2.76 15.84 14.13
C MET A 1 1.35 15.83 13.56
N LYS A 2 1.15 16.42 12.38
CA LYS A 2 -0.13 16.36 11.66
C LYS A 2 -0.34 14.89 11.26
N TYR A 3 -1.50 14.31 11.56
CA TYR A 3 -1.84 12.93 11.24
C TYR A 3 -1.37 12.57 9.83
N SER A 4 -0.51 11.56 9.75
CA SER A 4 0.15 11.11 8.53
C SER A 4 -0.89 10.89 7.44
N ASP A 5 -0.76 11.59 6.30
CA ASP A 5 -1.65 11.42 5.15
C ASP A 5 -1.81 9.92 4.84
N VAL A 6 -3.04 9.40 4.82
CA VAL A 6 -3.31 8.01 4.42
C VAL A 6 -3.53 7.97 2.92
N ASN A 7 -2.74 7.17 2.22
CA ASN A 7 -2.70 7.12 0.77
C ASN A 7 -2.95 5.67 0.31
N PHE A 8 -4.12 5.42 -0.29
CA PHE A 8 -4.42 4.17 -0.96
C PHE A 8 -3.74 4.15 -2.34
N ARG A 9 -2.81 3.23 -2.54
CA ARG A 9 -2.21 2.99 -3.85
C ARG A 9 -3.25 2.42 -4.80
N TYR A 10 -3.56 3.16 -5.86
CA TYR A 10 -4.55 2.74 -6.84
C TYR A 10 -4.03 1.69 -7.81
N PHE A 11 -4.71 0.54 -7.83
CA PHE A 11 -4.61 -0.46 -8.89
C PHE A 11 -6.00 -0.73 -9.45
N LYS A 12 -6.16 -0.68 -10.78
CA LYS A 12 -7.46 -0.94 -11.45
C LYS A 12 -8.11 -2.25 -10.99
N LYS A 13 -7.31 -3.30 -10.76
CA LYS A 13 -7.76 -4.63 -10.30
C LYS A 13 -8.24 -4.64 -8.84
N ASN A 14 -7.78 -3.72 -8.01
CA ASN A 14 -8.01 -3.73 -6.55
C ASN A 14 -8.93 -2.57 -6.09
N ARG A 15 -9.65 -1.95 -7.04
CA ARG A 15 -10.56 -0.82 -6.80
C ARG A 15 -11.66 -1.12 -5.79
N TYR A 16 -12.07 -2.39 -5.68
CA TYR A 16 -13.14 -2.81 -4.77
C TYR A 16 -12.73 -2.74 -3.30
N SER A 17 -11.51 -3.18 -2.96
CA SER A 17 -10.98 -3.06 -1.59
C SER A 17 -10.84 -1.59 -1.17
N ILE A 18 -10.40 -0.73 -2.09
CA ILE A 18 -10.26 0.71 -1.84
C ILE A 18 -11.64 1.35 -1.57
N ALA A 19 -12.66 1.01 -2.39
CA ALA A 19 -14.00 1.59 -2.25
C ALA A 19 -14.66 1.24 -0.89
N VAL A 20 -14.35 0.07 -0.32
CA VAL A 20 -14.88 -0.34 1.00
C VAL A 20 -14.17 0.37 2.15
N LEU A 21 -12.87 0.62 2.04
CA LEU A 21 -12.07 1.20 3.12
C LEU A 21 -12.10 2.73 3.15
N LEU A 22 -12.28 3.39 1.99
CA LEU A 22 -12.31 4.86 1.91
C LEU A 22 -13.29 5.53 2.88
N PRO A 23 -14.55 5.05 3.05
CA PRO A 23 -15.47 5.64 4.03
C PRO A 23 -15.04 5.49 5.48
N LEU A 24 -14.17 4.52 5.80
CA LEU A 24 -13.71 4.22 7.15
C LEU A 24 -12.47 5.03 7.54
N VAL A 25 -11.79 5.64 6.56
CA VAL A 25 -10.57 6.42 6.77
C VAL A 25 -10.79 7.83 6.24
N PRO A 26 -11.28 8.76 7.08
CA PRO A 26 -11.47 10.15 6.69
C PRO A 26 -10.19 10.75 6.09
N ASP A 27 -10.35 11.60 5.09
CA ASP A 27 -9.26 12.32 4.39
C ASP A 27 -8.24 11.42 3.65
N ALA A 28 -8.50 10.12 3.55
CA ALA A 28 -7.64 9.23 2.78
C ALA A 28 -7.67 9.56 1.29
N LYS A 29 -6.50 9.54 0.66
CA LYS A 29 -6.31 9.87 -0.75
C LYS A 29 -6.16 8.59 -1.55
N VAL A 30 -6.72 8.57 -2.75
CA VAL A 30 -6.39 7.54 -3.75
C VAL A 30 -5.30 8.11 -4.65
N VAL A 31 -4.14 7.43 -4.70
CA VAL A 31 -2.95 7.94 -5.39
C VAL A 31 -2.45 6.95 -6.45
N ASN A 32 -1.97 7.50 -7.57
CA ASN A 32 -1.40 6.71 -8.67
C ASN A 32 0.10 6.43 -8.51
N GLU A 33 0.74 7.00 -7.50
CA GLU A 33 2.17 6.87 -7.20
C GLU A 33 2.39 6.97 -5.68
N PRO A 34 3.47 6.40 -5.14
CA PRO A 34 3.78 6.48 -3.71
C PRO A 34 4.00 7.90 -3.21
N ARG A 35 3.62 8.18 -1.95
CA ARG A 35 3.76 9.51 -1.29
C ARG A 35 4.20 9.36 0.17
N ASN A 36 4.67 10.45 0.76
CA ASN A 36 4.92 10.53 2.20
C ASN A 36 3.63 10.26 3.00
N GLY A 37 3.76 9.72 4.22
CA GLY A 37 2.63 9.39 5.11
C GLY A 37 2.44 7.89 5.30
N ILE A 38 1.20 7.41 5.36
CA ILE A 38 0.90 5.98 5.40
C ILE A 38 0.48 5.54 4.01
N MET A 39 1.24 4.62 3.42
CA MET A 39 0.96 4.03 2.11
C MET A 39 0.26 2.68 2.29
N LEU A 40 -0.96 2.57 1.78
CA LEU A 40 -1.76 1.35 1.82
C LEU A 40 -1.77 0.66 0.45
N TYR A 41 -1.30 -0.58 0.40
CA TYR A 41 -1.27 -1.43 -0.79
C TYR A 41 -2.25 -2.59 -0.64
N SER A 42 -3.02 -2.85 -1.69
CA SER A 42 -3.79 -4.10 -1.83
C SER A 42 -3.37 -4.75 -3.13
N PHE A 43 -2.90 -5.99 -3.14
CA PHE A 43 -2.47 -6.67 -4.36
C PHE A 43 -2.59 -8.21 -4.33
N SER A 44 -2.59 -8.79 -5.52
CA SER A 44 -2.61 -10.24 -5.77
C SER A 44 -1.26 -10.73 -6.30
N THR A 45 -1.02 -12.04 -6.28
CA THR A 45 0.28 -12.63 -6.66
C THR A 45 0.82 -12.14 -8.00
N PRO A 46 0.02 -11.99 -9.09
CA PRO A 46 0.53 -11.49 -10.37
C PRO A 46 1.04 -10.04 -10.38
N GLN A 47 0.86 -9.29 -9.29
CA GLN A 47 1.32 -7.91 -9.15
C GLN A 47 2.57 -7.80 -8.26
N LYS A 48 2.99 -8.90 -7.60
CA LYS A 48 3.95 -8.82 -6.50
C LYS A 48 5.30 -8.25 -6.92
N GLU A 49 5.84 -8.69 -8.06
CA GLU A 49 7.17 -8.27 -8.52
C GLU A 49 7.20 -6.77 -8.82
N TYR A 50 6.13 -6.25 -9.43
CA TYR A 50 5.98 -4.82 -9.68
C TYR A 50 5.84 -4.03 -8.38
N VAL A 51 5.01 -4.51 -7.44
CA VAL A 51 4.75 -3.82 -6.17
C VAL A 51 6.01 -3.77 -5.30
N TYR A 52 6.72 -4.88 -5.13
CA TYR A 52 7.96 -4.91 -4.35
C TYR A 52 9.01 -3.97 -4.92
N LYS A 53 9.19 -4.00 -6.25
CA LYS A 53 10.09 -3.07 -6.93
C LYS A 53 9.70 -1.61 -6.68
N GLU A 54 8.42 -1.25 -6.81
CA GLU A 54 7.94 0.11 -6.56
C GLU A 54 8.25 0.55 -5.11
N VAL A 55 7.98 -0.31 -4.13
CA VAL A 55 8.22 -0.03 -2.70
C VAL A 55 9.70 0.14 -2.41
N ASP A 56 10.55 -0.78 -2.86
CA ASP A 56 12.00 -0.75 -2.60
C ASP A 56 12.70 0.45 -3.23
N GLU A 57 12.24 0.91 -4.41
CA GLU A 57 12.77 2.09 -5.08
C GLU A 57 12.39 3.39 -4.37
N HIS A 58 11.18 3.45 -3.79
CA HIS A 58 10.62 4.69 -3.21
C HIS A 58 10.86 4.81 -1.70
N ARG A 59 10.99 3.70 -0.95
CA ARG A 59 11.23 3.72 0.49
C ARG A 59 12.53 4.42 0.90
N LYS A 60 13.48 4.57 -0.03
CA LYS A 60 14.74 5.32 0.16
C LYS A 60 14.56 6.83 0.02
N LYS A 61 13.45 7.29 -0.57
CA LYS A 61 13.21 8.69 -0.97
C LYS A 61 12.02 9.31 -0.23
N LEU A 62 11.07 8.48 0.20
CA LEU A 62 9.84 8.89 0.84
C LEU A 62 9.85 8.49 2.31
N ASN A 63 9.43 9.42 3.16
CA ASN A 63 9.15 9.15 4.55
C ASN A 63 7.72 8.61 4.65
N ALA A 64 7.57 7.31 4.46
CA ALA A 64 6.29 6.63 4.49
C ALA A 64 6.36 5.34 5.32
N ILE A 65 5.23 5.01 5.96
CA ILE A 65 4.96 3.69 6.54
C ILE A 65 4.25 2.88 5.46
N TRP A 66 4.81 1.73 5.10
CA TRP A 66 4.34 0.87 4.02
C TRP A 66 3.52 -0.28 4.60
N VAL A 67 2.21 -0.28 4.32
CA VAL A 67 1.28 -1.32 4.78
C VAL A 67 0.73 -2.07 3.59
N ALA A 68 0.80 -3.39 3.63
CA ALA A 68 0.26 -4.27 2.60
C ALA A 68 -0.99 -5.02 3.07
N GLY A 69 -1.83 -5.42 2.13
CA GLY A 69 -2.99 -6.25 2.34
C GLY A 69 -3.48 -6.89 1.05
N GLY A 70 -4.58 -7.64 1.12
CA GLY A 70 -5.15 -8.34 -0.02
C GLY A 70 -4.62 -9.78 -0.18
N PRO A 71 -5.04 -10.49 -1.25
CA PRO A 71 -4.89 -11.94 -1.33
C PRO A 71 -3.45 -12.44 -1.20
N HIS A 72 -2.46 -11.73 -1.77
CA HIS A 72 -1.07 -12.16 -1.69
C HIS A 72 -0.46 -11.87 -0.31
N PRO A 73 -0.53 -10.64 0.24
CA PRO A 73 -0.05 -10.38 1.60
C PRO A 73 -0.68 -11.25 2.68
N SER A 74 -1.98 -11.55 2.58
CA SER A 74 -2.64 -12.47 3.52
C SER A 74 -2.10 -13.91 3.43
N ALA A 75 -1.67 -14.38 2.25
CA ALA A 75 -1.19 -15.75 2.05
C ALA A 75 0.33 -15.91 2.26
N ARG A 76 1.10 -14.82 2.11
CA ARG A 76 2.58 -14.81 2.16
C ARG A 76 3.10 -13.64 3.02
N PRO A 77 2.68 -13.50 4.29
CA PRO A 77 3.01 -12.31 5.09
C PRO A 77 4.52 -12.15 5.32
N GLN A 78 5.25 -13.25 5.54
CA GLN A 78 6.70 -13.18 5.78
C GLN A 78 7.47 -12.67 4.56
N GLU A 79 7.11 -13.13 3.35
CA GLU A 79 7.69 -12.62 2.09
C GLU A 79 7.40 -11.12 1.93
N VAL A 80 6.19 -10.68 2.25
CA VAL A 80 5.80 -9.28 2.11
C VAL A 80 6.52 -8.37 3.12
N LEU A 81 6.76 -8.85 4.35
CA LEU A 81 7.48 -8.11 5.38
C LEU A 81 8.97 -7.87 5.06
N GLU A 82 9.53 -8.54 4.05
CA GLU A 82 10.86 -8.19 3.53
C GLU A 82 10.85 -6.81 2.84
N HIS A 83 9.68 -6.37 2.34
CA HIS A 83 9.50 -5.13 1.58
C HIS A 83 8.64 -4.08 2.32
N PHE A 84 7.68 -4.50 3.12
CA PHE A 84 6.72 -3.64 3.83
C PHE A 84 6.96 -3.59 5.34
N ASP A 85 6.50 -2.53 5.99
CA ASP A 85 6.60 -2.38 7.45
C ASP A 85 5.51 -3.18 8.18
N TYR A 86 4.33 -3.32 7.56
CA TYR A 86 3.18 -4.04 8.11
C TYR A 86 2.40 -4.81 7.02
N VAL A 87 1.75 -5.90 7.43
CA VAL A 87 0.86 -6.77 6.61
C VAL A 87 -0.44 -7.03 7.35
#